data_AF-A0A1H7UPL9-F1
#
_entry.id   AF-A0A1H7UPL9-F1
#
_cell.length_a   1.000
_cell.length_b   1.000
_cell.length_c   1.000
_cell.angle_alpha   90.00
_cell.angle_beta   90.00
_cell.angle_gamma   90.00
#
_symmetry.space_group_name_H-M   'P 1'
#
loop_
_entity.id
_entity.type
_entity.pdbx_description
1 polymer ?
#
loop_
_entity_poly.entity_id
_entity_poly.type
_entity_poly.pdbx_seq_one_letter_code
_entity_poly.pdbx_strand_id
1 'polypeptide(L)' 'MQRQSNINHIESISQLLRVLGLPAPLHPLIALVDYREASVEMLEKGEKITLDFYKIGERIKK' A
#
# COMPACT_ATOMS: atom_id res chain seq x y z
N MET A 1 -13.10 -8.54 -25.98
CA MET A 1 -13.33 -8.49 -24.52
C MET A 1 -12.15 -7.75 -23.90
N GLN A 2 -12.33 -6.49 -23.50
CA GLN A 2 -11.26 -5.74 -22.82
C GLN A 2 -11.14 -6.29 -21.39
N ARG A 3 -9.97 -6.84 -21.07
CA ARG A 3 -9.64 -7.31 -19.73
C ARG A 3 -9.41 -6.05 -18.90
N GLN A 4 -10.40 -5.62 -18.12
CA GLN A 4 -10.25 -4.51 -17.19
C GLN A 4 -9.08 -4.87 -16.26
N SER A 5 -7.91 -4.25 -16.46
CA SER A 5 -6.82 -4.37 -15.50
C SER A 5 -7.22 -3.52 -14.31
N ASN A 6 -7.74 -4.14 -13.24
CA ASN A 6 -8.06 -3.47 -12.00
C ASN A 6 -6.74 -3.01 -11.36
N ILE A 7 -6.29 -1.81 -11.72
CA ILE A 7 -5.17 -1.13 -11.06
C ILE A 7 -5.78 -0.45 -9.84
N ASN A 8 -5.29 -0.80 -8.66
CA ASN A 8 -5.73 -0.19 -7.42
C ASN A 8 -4.98 1.13 -7.21
N HIS A 9 -5.71 2.22 -7.21
CA HIS A 9 -5.15 3.56 -7.08
C HIS A 9 -5.22 4.02 -5.64
N ILE A 10 -4.07 4.37 -5.06
CA ILE A 10 -3.95 4.83 -3.68
C ILE A 10 -3.43 6.27 -3.70
N GLU A 11 -4.32 7.19 -3.35
CA GLU A 11 -4.10 8.63 -3.45
C GLU A 11 -3.42 9.20 -2.20
N SER A 12 -3.47 8.48 -1.06
CA SER A 12 -2.97 8.99 0.23
C SER A 12 -2.34 7.93 1.13
N ILE A 13 -1.44 8.39 2.00
CA ILE A 13 -0.81 7.57 3.05
C ILE A 13 -1.89 6.92 3.94
N SER A 14 -2.90 7.67 4.36
CA SER A 14 -4.00 7.15 5.20
C SER A 14 -4.82 6.06 4.50
N GLN A 15 -4.96 6.10 3.17
CA GLN A 15 -5.61 5.02 2.42
C GLN A 15 -4.73 3.77 2.40
N LEU A 16 -3.42 3.92 2.18
CA LEU A 16 -2.49 2.79 2.24
C LEU A 16 -2.50 2.10 3.60
N LEU A 17 -2.42 2.86 4.70
CA LEU A 17 -2.38 2.28 6.04
C LEU A 17 -3.68 1.52 6.38
N ARG A 18 -4.85 2.03 5.93
CA ARG A 18 -6.12 1.31 6.05
C ARG A 18 -6.12 -0.02 5.30
N VAL A 19 -5.59 -0.04 4.08
CA VAL A 19 -5.45 -1.26 3.28
C VAL A 19 -4.48 -2.25 3.95
N LEU A 20 -3.45 -1.76 4.63
CA LEU A 20 -2.48 -2.59 5.36
C LEU A 20 -2.96 -3.04 6.74
N GLY A 21 -4.18 -2.64 7.17
CA GLY A 21 -4.71 -2.94 8.50
C GLY A 21 -4.01 -2.19 9.64
N LEU A 22 -3.29 -1.12 9.33
CA LEU A 22 -2.50 -0.32 10.26
C LEU A 22 -3.32 0.85 10.82
N PRO A 23 -2.96 1.37 12.01
CA PRO A 23 -3.58 2.57 12.56
C PRO A 23 -3.41 3.78 11.65
N ALA A 24 -4.24 4.80 11.85
CA ALA A 24 -4.11 6.06 11.10
C ALA A 24 -2.71 6.68 11.29
N PRO A 25 -2.16 7.34 10.25
CA PRO A 25 -0.84 7.94 10.35
C PRO A 25 -0.84 9.09 11.37
N LEU A 26 0.23 9.18 12.15
CA LEU A 26 0.43 10.27 13.11
C LEU A 26 0.69 11.63 12.44
N HIS A 27 1.13 11.62 11.17
CA HIS A 27 1.41 12.81 10.39
C HIS A 27 0.84 12.69 8.97
N PRO A 28 0.25 13.75 8.40
CA PRO A 28 -0.42 13.67 7.09
C PRO A 28 0.52 13.39 5.91
N LEU A 29 1.78 13.83 5.99
CA LEU A 29 2.74 13.77 4.87
C LEU A 29 3.81 12.66 5.00
N ILE A 30 3.90 12.01 6.16
CA ILE A 30 4.91 10.97 6.39
C ILE A 30 4.36 9.91 7.33
N ALA A 31 4.65 8.65 7.02
CA ALA A 31 4.39 7.53 7.91
C ALA A 31 5.56 6.57 7.88
N LEU A 32 5.90 6.04 9.06
CA LEU A 32 6.80 4.90 9.21
C LEU A 32 5.92 3.66 9.37
N VAL A 33 6.20 2.63 8.57
CA VAL A 33 5.38 1.43 8.51
C VAL A 33 6.24 0.24 8.93
N ASP A 34 5.79 -0.48 9.96
CA ASP A 34 6.33 -1.79 10.31
C ASP A 34 5.53 -2.89 9.59
N TYR A 35 6.14 -3.47 8.56
CA TYR A 35 5.50 -4.54 7.78
C TYR A 35 5.33 -5.84 8.55
N ARG A 36 5.92 -6.01 9.74
CA ARG A 36 5.68 -7.16 10.62
C ARG A 36 4.27 -7.13 11.24
N GLU A 37 3.72 -5.93 11.39
CA GLU A 37 2.37 -5.71 11.96
C GLU A 37 1.30 -5.56 10.86
N ALA A 38 1.71 -5.42 9.60
CA ALA A 38 0.80 -5.30 8.48
C ALA A 38 0.18 -6.65 8.11
N SER A 39 -1.13 -6.65 7.82
CA SER A 39 -1.81 -7.83 7.29
C SER A 39 -1.42 -8.03 5.82
N VAL A 40 -0.49 -8.95 5.57
CA VAL A 40 0.05 -9.29 4.22
C VAL A 40 -1.03 -9.82 3.27
N GLU A 41 -2.19 -10.23 3.79
CA GLU A 41 -3.30 -10.82 3.04
C GLU A 41 -4.11 -9.80 2.20
N MET A 42 -3.92 -8.49 2.42
CA MET A 42 -4.80 -7.47 1.79
C MET A 42 -4.33 -6.95 0.43
N LEU A 43 -3.06 -7.18 0.06
CA LEU A 43 -2.58 -6.89 -1.29
C LEU A 43 -2.40 -8.23 -2.00
N GLU A 44 -3.36 -8.58 -2.84
CA GLU A 44 -3.32 -9.86 -3.54
C GLU A 44 -2.02 -9.94 -4.36
N LYS A 45 -1.32 -11.07 -4.25
CA LYS A 45 -0.05 -11.26 -4.96
C LYS A 45 -0.29 -11.15 -6.48
N GLY A 46 0.18 -10.06 -7.08
CA GLY A 46 0.00 -9.78 -8.51
C GLY A 46 -0.95 -8.61 -8.81
N GLU A 47 -1.57 -8.03 -7.78
CA GLU A 47 -2.32 -6.78 -7.90
C GLU A 47 -1.38 -5.64 -8.30
N LYS A 48 -1.82 -4.84 -9.27
CA LYS A 48 -1.10 -3.64 -9.71
C LYS A 48 -1.60 -2.46 -8.90
N ILE A 49 -0.68 -1.78 -8.23
CA ILE A 49 -1.01 -0.63 -7.39
C ILE A 49 -0.29 0.60 -7.94
N THR A 50 -0.97 1.73 -7.97
CA THR A 50 -0.38 3.06 -8.23
C THR A 50 -0.50 3.91 -6.97
N LEU A 51 0.57 4.66 -6.67
CA LEU A 51 0.64 5.54 -5.50
C LEU A 51 0.89 6.98 -5.98
N ASP A 52 0.13 7.94 -5.46
CA ASP A 52 0.36 9.38 -5.71
C ASP A 52 1.47 9.99 -4.83
N PHE A 53 2.07 9.16 -3.98
CA PHE A 53 3.15 9.52 -3.07
C PHE A 53 4.27 8.50 -3.15
N TYR A 54 5.45 8.90 -2.68
CA TYR A 54 6.61 8.03 -2.66
C TYR A 54 6.58 7.10 -1.44
N LYS A 55 6.72 5.80 -1.71
CA LYS A 55 7.10 4.81 -0.71
C LYS A 55 8.59 4.52 -0.86
N ILE A 56 9.35 4.73 0.20
CA ILE A 56 10.76 4.36 0.28
C ILE A 56 10.86 3.12 1.16
N GLY A 57 11.51 2.07 0.66
CA GLY A 57 11.71 0.84 1.43
C GLY A 57 12.41 -0.22 0.60
N GLU A 58 13.09 -1.13 1.29
CA GLU A 58 13.77 -2.25 0.65
C GLU A 58 12.76 -3.18 -0.01
N ARG A 59 13.00 -3.49 -1.28
CA ARG A 59 12.25 -4.54 -1.98
C ARG A 59 12.91 -5.87 -1.61
N ILE A 60 12.30 -6.63 -0.70
CA ILE A 60 12.78 -7.97 -0.35
C ILE A 60 12.71 -8.83 -1.62
N LYS A 61 13.88 -9.12 -2.22
CA LYS A 61 14.01 -10.11 -3.28
C LYS A 61 13.83 -11.48 -2.62
N LYS A 62 12.73 -12.17 -2.95
CA LYS A 62 12.63 -13.62 -2.74
C LYS A 62 13.60 -14.33 -3.67
#